data_AF-A0A2V6TXU9-F1
#
_entry.id   AF-A0A2V6TXU9-F1
#
_cell.length_a   1.000
_cell.length_b   1.000
_cell.length_c   1.000
_cell.angle_alpha   90.00
_cell.angle_beta   90.00
_cell.angle_gamma   90.00
#
_symmetry.space_group_name_H-M   'P 1'
#
loop_
_entity.id
_entity.type
_entity.pdbx_description
1 polymer ?
#
loop_
_entity_poly.entity_id
_entity_poly.type
_entity_poly.pdbx_seq_one_letter_code
_entity_poly.pdbx_strand_id
1 'polypeptide(L)'
;MIQIVKPTRRAKSAISPSGAPDTVELPAVAVKTKVWLEHNGRFVVGDGGLRLLLGILEHGSLLGAARQIRWSYRHAWEYLRRAEAALGMPLTRPRPGKGSSRG
;
A
#
# COMPACT_ATOMS: atom_id res chain seq x y z
N MET A 1 -5.35 -1.65 -8.52
CA MET A 1 -4.92 -2.71 -9.44
C MET A 1 -3.60 -3.26 -8.92
N ILE A 2 -3.62 -4.43 -8.27
CA ILE A 2 -2.40 -5.12 -7.82
C ILE A 2 -1.97 -6.02 -8.97
N GLN A 3 -0.86 -5.68 -9.64
CA GLN A 3 -0.25 -6.53 -10.65
C GLN A 3 0.75 -7.44 -9.94
N ILE A 4 0.48 -8.74 -9.93
CA ILE A 4 1.44 -9.78 -9.52
C ILE A 4 2.34 -10.03 -10.73
N VAL A 5 3.62 -9.68 -10.63
CA VAL A 5 4.64 -10.05 -11.60
C VAL A 5 4.75 -11.59 -11.63
N LYS A 6 4.53 -12.21 -12.80
CA LYS A 6 4.72 -13.65 -13.00
C LYS A 6 6.21 -13.98 -12.85
N PRO A 7 6.62 -14.94 -12.00
CA PRO A 7 7.99 -15.41 -12.02
C PRO A 7 8.22 -16.26 -13.28
N THR A 8 8.94 -15.72 -14.26
CA THR A 8 9.56 -16.49 -15.34
C THR A 8 10.96 -16.87 -14.91
N ARG A 9 11.18 -18.16 -14.58
CA ARG A 9 12.51 -18.76 -14.64
C ARG A 9 12.46 -20.05 -15.43
N ARG A 10 12.82 -19.96 -16.71
CA ARG A 10 13.47 -21.08 -17.41
C ARG A 10 14.87 -21.18 -16.82
N ALA A 11 15.08 -22.09 -15.87
CA ALA A 11 16.40 -22.61 -15.58
C ALA A 11 16.48 -23.99 -16.24
N LYS A 12 17.32 -24.10 -17.28
CA LYS A 12 17.87 -25.39 -17.71
C LYS A 12 18.72 -25.93 -16.57
N SER A 13 18.47 -27.17 -16.14
CA SER A 13 19.47 -27.99 -15.43
C SER A 13 19.16 -29.43 -15.82
N ALA A 14 19.84 -29.99 -16.81
CA ALA A 14 21.08 -30.75 -16.65
C ALA A 14 20.87 -32.00 -15.77
N ILE A 15 20.98 -33.14 -16.44
CA ILE A 15 20.85 -34.53 -15.97
C ILE A 15 21.71 -34.79 -14.72
N SER A 16 21.16 -35.49 -13.71
CA SER A 16 21.89 -36.26 -12.68
C SER A 16 20.93 -37.16 -11.86
N PRO A 17 21.43 -38.22 -11.19
CA PRO A 17 21.10 -39.61 -11.54
C PRO A 17 20.01 -40.28 -10.70
N SER A 18 19.51 -41.36 -11.29
CA SER A 18 18.59 -42.37 -10.76
C SER A 18 19.03 -42.95 -9.40
N GLY A 19 18.15 -42.95 -8.39
CA GLY A 19 18.29 -43.83 -7.22
C GLY A 19 17.94 -43.28 -5.82
N ALA A 20 16.93 -42.44 -5.62
CA ALA A 20 16.38 -42.16 -4.28
C ALA A 20 14.85 -41.97 -4.34
N PRO A 21 14.06 -42.57 -3.42
CA PRO A 21 12.61 -42.41 -3.44
C PRO A 21 12.23 -41.02 -2.92
N ASP A 22 11.33 -40.38 -3.68
CA ASP A 22 10.35 -39.41 -3.23
C ASP A 22 10.81 -37.98 -2.87
N THR A 23 11.69 -37.39 -3.67
CA THR A 23 11.80 -35.92 -3.70
C THR A 23 10.55 -35.34 -4.36
N VAL A 24 9.56 -34.95 -3.55
CA VAL A 24 8.38 -34.20 -4.03
C VAL A 24 8.83 -32.78 -4.39
N GLU A 25 8.95 -32.49 -5.69
CA GLU A 25 9.12 -31.12 -6.17
C GLU A 25 7.86 -30.31 -5.82
N LEU A 26 7.93 -29.50 -4.76
CA LEU A 26 6.85 -28.55 -4.46
C LEU A 26 6.76 -27.53 -5.60
N PRO A 27 5.55 -27.24 -6.12
CA PRO A 27 5.38 -26.21 -7.14
C PRO A 27 5.88 -24.86 -6.61
N ALA A 28 6.20 -23.92 -7.50
CA ALA A 28 6.58 -22.57 -7.08
C ALA A 28 5.40 -21.87 -6.36
N VAL A 29 5.35 -21.96 -5.02
CA VAL A 29 4.29 -21.39 -4.19
C VAL A 29 4.73 -20.03 -3.63
N ALA A 30 3.81 -19.07 -3.57
CA ALA A 30 4.02 -17.79 -2.92
C ALA A 30 2.82 -17.45 -2.03
N VAL A 31 3.08 -17.16 -0.75
CA VAL A 31 2.04 -16.66 0.17
C VAL A 31 1.77 -15.19 -0.15
N LYS A 32 0.49 -14.85 -0.27
CA LYS A 32 0.05 -13.46 -0.47
C LYS A 32 -0.98 -13.13 0.59
N THR A 33 -0.74 -12.05 1.32
CA THR A 33 -1.64 -11.56 2.36
C THR A 33 -2.00 -10.12 2.06
N LYS A 34 -3.25 -9.76 2.34
CA LYS A 34 -3.74 -8.38 2.28
C LYS A 34 -4.12 -7.96 3.69
N VAL A 35 -3.60 -6.83 4.15
CA VAL A 35 -3.82 -6.31 5.50
C VAL A 35 -4.56 -4.97 5.40
N TRP A 36 -5.49 -4.74 6.32
CA TRP A 36 -6.15 -3.45 6.48
C TRP A 36 -6.49 -3.22 7.95
N LEU A 37 -6.67 -1.94 8.30
CA LEU A 37 -7.17 -1.48 9.57
C LEU A 37 -8.69 -1.37 9.51
N GLU A 38 -9.35 -1.87 10.55
CA GLU A 38 -10.79 -1.79 10.76
C GLU A 38 -11.08 -1.21 12.14
N HIS A 39 -12.17 -0.46 12.24
CA HIS A 39 -12.70 0.03 13.51
C HIS A 39 -14.23 -0.13 13.50
N ASN A 40 -14.77 -0.86 14.48
CA ASN A 40 -16.21 -1.12 14.64
C ASN A 40 -16.90 -1.63 13.35
N GLY A 41 -16.34 -2.64 12.68
CA GLY A 41 -16.94 -3.19 11.46
C GLY A 41 -16.70 -2.34 10.20
N ARG A 42 -15.97 -1.22 10.30
CA ARG A 42 -15.74 -0.27 9.20
C ARG A 42 -14.28 -0.26 8.79
N PHE A 43 -14.05 -0.39 7.49
CA PHE A 43 -12.72 -0.21 6.90
C PHE A 43 -12.20 1.21 7.16
N VAL A 44 -10.99 1.30 7.70
CA VAL A 44 -10.29 2.56 7.99
C VAL A 44 -9.23 2.81 6.93
N VAL A 45 -8.19 1.98 6.87
CA VAL A 45 -7.03 2.16 5.99
C VAL A 45 -6.54 0.81 5.46
N GLY A 46 -6.14 0.76 4.19
CA GLY A 46 -5.42 -0.37 3.61
C GLY A 46 -4.12 0.13 2.94
N ASP A 47 -3.47 -0.71 2.14
CA ASP A 47 -2.16 -0.39 1.53
C ASP A 47 -2.10 0.99 0.84
N GLY A 48 -3.14 1.35 0.09
CA GLY A 48 -3.21 2.64 -0.60
C GLY A 48 -3.29 3.83 0.36
N GLY A 49 -4.08 3.70 1.42
CA GLY A 49 -4.17 4.71 2.47
C GLY A 49 -2.91 4.82 3.30
N LEU A 50 -2.24 3.70 3.58
CA LEU A 50 -0.96 3.71 4.29
C LEU A 50 0.10 4.45 3.48
N ARG A 51 0.18 4.19 2.17
CA ARG A 51 1.06 4.93 1.24
C ARG A 51 0.73 6.43 1.21
N LEU A 52 -0.56 6.78 1.24
CA LEU A 52 -0.98 8.18 1.32
C LEU A 52 -0.48 8.83 2.61
N LEU A 53 -0.71 8.22 3.77
CA LEU A 53 -0.32 8.76 5.07
C LEU A 53 1.21 8.88 5.21
N LEU A 54 1.95 7.88 4.74
CA LEU A 54 3.42 7.94 4.66
C LEU A 54 3.89 9.07 3.75
N GLY A 55 3.27 9.24 2.59
CA GLY A 55 3.56 10.38 1.70
C GLY A 55 3.23 11.73 2.34
N ILE A 56 2.20 11.83 3.20
CA ILE A 56 1.90 13.07 3.92
C ILE A 56 3.02 13.38 4.93
N LEU A 57 3.55 12.36 5.62
CA LEU A 57 4.68 12.52 6.52
C LEU A 57 5.95 12.96 5.77
N GLU A 58 6.21 12.36 4.60
CA GLU A 58 7.38 12.63 3.76
C GLU A 58 7.32 14.04 3.12
N HIS A 59 6.20 14.38 2.46
CA HIS A 59 6.05 15.63 1.70
C HIS A 59 5.49 16.79 2.52
N GLY A 60 5.00 16.51 3.73
CA GLY A 60 4.36 17.51 4.59
C GLY A 60 3.06 18.10 4.03
N SER A 61 2.47 17.50 2.98
CA SER A 61 1.25 17.97 2.33
C SER A 61 0.46 16.82 1.68
N LEU A 62 -0.86 16.91 1.70
CA LEU A 62 -1.74 15.94 1.04
C LEU A 62 -1.58 15.93 -0.48
N LEU A 63 -1.35 17.10 -1.08
CA LEU A 63 -1.13 17.21 -2.52
C LEU A 63 0.16 16.51 -2.96
N GLY A 64 1.25 16.67 -2.20
CA GLY A 64 2.51 15.96 -2.47
C GLY A 64 2.33 14.45 -2.41
N ALA A 65 1.71 13.97 -1.33
CA ALA A 65 1.40 12.55 -1.15
C ALA A 65 0.52 11.98 -2.28
N ALA A 66 -0.55 12.70 -2.65
CA ALA A 66 -1.46 12.29 -3.73
C ALA A 66 -0.72 12.15 -5.07
N ARG A 67 0.17 13.11 -5.41
CA ARG A 67 1.00 13.05 -6.61
C ARG A 67 1.95 11.84 -6.59
N GLN A 68 2.61 11.58 -5.47
CA GLN A 68 3.53 10.44 -5.32
C GLN A 68 2.84 9.09 -5.57
N ILE A 69 1.62 8.91 -5.06
CA ILE A 69 0.87 7.66 -5.22
C ILE A 69 -0.04 7.63 -6.47
N ARG A 70 0.04 8.65 -7.32
CA ARG A 70 -0.78 8.84 -8.53
C ARG A 70 -2.30 8.85 -8.25
N TRP A 71 -2.70 9.47 -7.15
CA TRP A 71 -4.10 9.79 -6.87
C TRP A 71 -4.42 11.23 -7.25
N SER A 72 -5.64 11.47 -7.72
CA SER A 72 -6.14 12.83 -7.79
C SER A 72 -6.24 13.39 -6.37
N TYR A 73 -6.03 14.70 -6.23
CA TYR A 73 -6.16 15.37 -4.94
C TYR A 73 -7.54 15.11 -4.30
N ARG A 74 -8.61 15.20 -5.11
CA ARG A 74 -9.99 14.93 -4.67
C ARG A 74 -10.14 13.51 -4.11
N HIS A 75 -9.59 12.51 -4.79
CA HIS A 75 -9.66 11.12 -4.31
C HIS A 75 -8.89 10.95 -3.00
N ALA A 76 -7.70 11.51 -2.88
CA ALA A 76 -6.92 11.47 -1.64
C ALA A 76 -7.65 12.14 -0.48
N TRP A 77 -8.28 13.29 -0.73
CA TRP A 77 -9.08 14.01 0.27
C TRP A 77 -10.33 13.22 0.69
N GLU A 78 -11.11 12.71 -0.26
CA GLU A 78 -12.29 11.90 0.02
C GLU A 78 -11.92 10.61 0.78
N TYR A 79 -10.83 9.96 0.40
CA TYR A 79 -10.31 8.79 1.10
C TYR A 79 -9.95 9.11 2.55
N LEU A 80 -9.17 10.18 2.78
CA LEU A 80 -8.75 10.59 4.11
C LEU A 80 -9.95 10.89 5.01
N ARG A 81 -10.94 11.66 4.52
CA ARG A 81 -12.16 11.95 5.29
C ARG A 81 -12.93 10.69 5.66
N ARG A 82 -13.03 9.72 4.75
CA ARG A 82 -13.71 8.43 5.03
C ARG A 82 -12.95 7.63 6.07
N ALA A 83 -11.63 7.61 6.01
CA ALA A 83 -10.79 6.94 6.99
C ALA A 83 -10.91 7.58 8.39
N GLU A 84 -10.85 8.91 8.48
CA GLU A 84 -11.03 9.65 9.73
C GLU A 84 -12.44 9.46 10.32
N ALA A 85 -13.47 9.45 9.48
CA ALA A 85 -14.84 9.18 9.91
C ALA A 85 -15.04 7.74 10.42
N ALA A 86 -14.40 6.75 9.80
CA ALA A 86 -14.44 5.37 10.28
C ALA A 86 -13.67 5.19 11.59
N LEU A 87 -12.54 5.89 11.74
CA LEU A 87 -11.73 5.84 12.96
C LEU A 87 -12.35 6.65 14.11
N GLY A 88 -13.13 7.69 13.82
CA GLY A 88 -13.71 8.60 14.82
C GLY A 88 -12.72 9.65 15.35
N MET A 89 -11.55 9.79 14.71
CA MET A 89 -10.54 10.80 15.06
C MET A 89 -9.73 11.21 13.82
N PRO A 90 -9.13 12.41 13.82
CA PRO A 90 -8.28 12.85 12.73
C PRO A 90 -7.00 12.00 12.63
N LEU A 91 -6.63 11.65 11.40
CA LEU A 91 -5.38 10.97 11.05
C LEU A 91 -4.27 11.98 10.73
N THR A 92 -4.64 13.20 10.36
CA THR A 92 -3.71 14.28 10.04
C THR A 92 -4.06 15.54 10.82
N ARG A 93 -3.06 16.38 11.09
CA ARG A 93 -3.28 17.72 11.67
C ARG A 93 -2.85 18.77 10.65
N PRO A 94 -3.65 19.82 10.43
CA PRO A 94 -3.23 20.93 9.59
C PRO A 94 -2.02 21.61 10.25
N ARG A 95 -0.97 21.85 9.47
CA ARG A 95 0.11 22.73 9.88
C ARG A 95 -0.38 24.17 9.75
N PRO A 96 -0.20 25.05 10.76
CA PRO A 96 -0.49 26.47 10.60
C PRO A 96 0.20 26.97 9.33
N GLY A 97 -0.57 27.50 8.39
CA GLY A 97 -0.01 28.11 7.19
C GLY A 97 0.91 29.25 7.62
N LYS A 98 2.09 29.38 7.01
CA LYS A 98 2.87 30.61 7.09
C LYS A 98 2.02 31.66 6.38
N GLY A 99 1.27 32.43 7.16
CA GLY A 99 0.36 33.43 6.64
C GLY A 99 1.11 34.28 5.63
N SER A 100 0.64 34.27 4.38
CA SER A 100 0.99 35.32 3.45
C SER A 100 0.48 36.59 4.11
N SER A 101 1.40 37.37 4.70
CA SER A 101 1.15 38.76 5.03
C SER A 101 0.69 39.39 3.73
N ARG A 102 -0.62 39.54 3.57
CA ARG A 102 -1.18 40.47 2.57
C ARG A 102 -0.89 41.84 3.15
N GLY A 103 0.26 42.38 2.76
CA GLY A 103 0.50 43.82 2.78
C GLY A 103 -0.21 44.47 1.60
#